data_AF-A0A9P6U4L4-F1
#
_entry.id   AF-A0A9P6U4L4-F1
#
_cell.length_a   1.000
_cell.length_b   1.000
_cell.length_c   1.000
_cell.angle_alpha   90.00
_cell.angle_beta   90.00
_cell.angle_gamma   90.00
#
_symmetry.space_group_name_H-M   'P 1'
#
loop_
_entity.id
_entity.type
_entity.pdbx_description
1 polymer ?
#
loop_
_entity_poly.entity_id
_entity_poly.type
_entity_poly.pdbx_seq_one_letter_code
_entity_poly.pdbx_strand_id
1 'polypeptide(L)'
;MAYGRLAVHAWASLQVYKTEGRLFGRYDNVFLERVFQKLLLNFTWQVWVNRKDMDGNNIFEGGFLGLDNIGLFNRSEPLPNGAVLRQADGTSWMAFYCLCMLHIALELAKENPVYEDISSKFLEHFFHISDAMTYKSDGEELSLWDSVDKFFYDSISWPGGHTQRLKTRSLVGLIPLFSNLSLDPEYLELFPGFTRRFNWLIDYRKRTQSQCVFKKEDTKENGAFLLALVDQTMLRDILKRVLDENEFLSPFGIRSLSKYHKENPLIMWMNGQEFRVDYLPAESDSGMFGGNSNWRGPIWLPTNYLIVTALRRFNYFYGEDFKVECPTGSGIMKNLLEIAEDIEVRLTRLVQRNAEGKRPANGGDNKADLDPHFKDLVLFYEYFDAETGKGLGASHQTGWTGLLAMVLQQVGDKCALSGKECG
;
A
#
# COMPACT_ATOMS: atom_id res chain seq x y z
N MET A 1 22.75 6.69 11.58
CA MET A 1 21.70 7.61 11.07
C MET A 1 20.44 6.78 10.89
N ALA A 2 19.33 7.17 11.53
CA ALA A 2 18.06 6.47 11.32
C ALA A 2 17.56 6.82 9.91
N TYR A 3 17.81 5.95 8.94
CA TYR A 3 17.22 6.07 7.62
C TYR A 3 15.69 6.03 7.77
N GLY A 4 14.99 6.96 7.11
CA GLY A 4 13.55 7.18 7.26
C GLY A 4 12.74 5.93 6.95
N ARG A 5 12.31 5.21 8.00
CA ARG A 5 11.45 4.03 7.87
C ARG A 5 10.02 4.43 7.50
N LEU A 6 9.30 3.46 6.92
CA LEU A 6 7.91 3.57 6.47
C LEU A 6 7.02 4.36 7.43
N ALA A 7 6.29 5.31 6.86
CA ALA A 7 5.51 6.30 7.58
C ALA A 7 4.10 5.74 7.93
N VAL A 8 4.04 4.54 8.52
CA VAL A 8 2.76 3.88 8.88
C VAL A 8 2.25 4.29 10.28
N HIS A 9 3.04 5.04 11.05
CA HIS A 9 2.71 5.46 12.41
C HIS A 9 1.43 6.29 12.50
N ALA A 10 1.20 7.19 11.54
CA ALA A 10 -0.03 7.99 11.48
C ALA A 10 -1.26 7.10 11.29
N TRP A 11 -1.19 6.16 10.35
CA TRP A 11 -2.25 5.19 10.12
C TRP A 11 -2.51 4.30 11.34
N ALA A 12 -1.46 3.76 11.95
CA ALA A 12 -1.57 2.88 13.13
C ALA A 12 -2.20 3.61 14.32
N SER A 13 -1.79 4.86 14.57
CA SER A 13 -2.36 5.69 15.64
C SER A 13 -3.85 5.94 15.44
N LEU A 14 -4.25 6.21 14.19
CA LEU A 14 -5.66 6.35 13.83
C LEU A 14 -6.44 5.03 14.00
N GLN A 15 -5.83 3.87 13.70
CA GLN A 15 -6.48 2.57 13.95
C GLN A 15 -6.69 2.29 15.44
N VAL A 16 -5.70 2.61 16.30
CA VAL A 16 -5.83 2.47 17.75
C VAL A 16 -6.99 3.33 18.26
N TYR A 17 -7.02 4.61 17.88
CA TYR A 17 -8.10 5.54 18.22
C TYR A 17 -9.49 5.02 17.80
N LYS A 18 -9.62 4.53 16.55
CA LYS A 18 -10.89 3.98 16.05
C LYS A 18 -11.27 2.66 16.73
N THR A 19 -10.30 1.85 17.11
CA THR A 19 -10.53 0.57 17.80
C THR A 19 -11.05 0.81 19.22
N GLU A 20 -10.51 1.80 19.94
CA GLU A 20 -11.04 2.19 21.25
C GLU A 20 -12.50 2.63 21.17
N GLY A 21 -12.84 3.45 20.16
CA GLY A 21 -14.21 3.86 19.88
C GLY A 21 -15.16 2.68 19.66
N ARG A 22 -14.73 1.65 18.94
CA ARG A 22 -15.54 0.46 18.68
C ARG A 22 -15.70 -0.44 19.90
N LEU A 23 -14.64 -0.65 20.67
CA LEU A 23 -14.64 -1.59 21.80
C LEU A 23 -15.30 -1.00 23.05
N PHE A 24 -15.09 0.29 23.31
CA PHE A 24 -15.49 0.92 24.57
C PHE A 24 -16.49 2.07 24.39
N GLY A 25 -16.84 2.44 23.15
CA GLY A 25 -17.76 3.55 22.87
C GLY A 25 -17.19 4.93 23.21
N ARG A 26 -15.88 5.04 23.44
CA ARG A 26 -15.20 6.29 23.79
C ARG A 26 -13.97 6.50 22.91
N TYR A 27 -13.62 7.76 22.70
CA TYR A 27 -12.49 8.16 21.87
C TYR A 27 -11.45 8.89 22.73
N ASP A 28 -10.19 8.45 22.74
CA ASP A 28 -9.10 9.14 23.44
C ASP A 28 -8.47 10.23 22.56
N ASN A 29 -9.09 11.42 22.61
CA ASN A 29 -8.62 12.60 21.88
C ASN A 29 -7.27 13.10 22.40
N VAL A 30 -6.99 12.94 23.70
CA VAL A 30 -5.73 13.37 24.31
C VAL A 30 -4.56 12.52 23.79
N PHE A 31 -4.75 11.21 23.65
CA PHE A 31 -3.79 10.33 22.99
C PHE A 31 -3.56 10.78 21.55
N LEU A 32 -4.64 10.97 20.79
CA LEU A 32 -4.55 11.30 19.37
C LEU A 32 -3.83 12.65 19.16
N GLU A 33 -4.15 13.66 19.95
CA GLU A 33 -3.49 14.97 19.96
C GLU A 33 -2.00 14.88 20.31
N ARG A 34 -1.65 14.14 21.38
CA ARG A 34 -0.24 13.94 21.79
C ARG A 34 0.60 13.26 20.72
N VAL A 35 0.01 12.34 19.97
CA VAL A 35 0.70 11.64 18.89
C VAL A 35 0.75 12.51 17.64
N PHE A 36 -0.34 13.21 17.31
CA PHE A 36 -0.41 14.15 16.18
C PHE A 36 0.70 15.20 16.22
N GLN A 37 0.97 15.81 17.37
CA GLN A 37 2.06 16.79 17.51
C GLN A 37 3.45 16.19 17.20
N LYS A 38 3.71 14.95 17.62
CA LYS A 38 4.97 14.25 17.31
C LYS A 38 5.05 13.84 15.84
N LEU A 39 3.93 13.39 15.29
CA LEU A 39 3.81 13.06 13.87
C LEU A 39 3.98 14.29 12.98
N LEU A 40 3.58 15.48 13.43
CA LEU A 40 3.81 16.73 12.71
C LEU A 40 5.31 17.08 12.61
N LEU A 41 6.05 16.89 13.71
CA LEU A 41 7.51 17.03 13.73
C LEU A 41 8.18 15.99 12.82
N ASN A 42 7.74 14.73 12.91
CA ASN A 42 8.24 13.66 12.07
C ASN A 42 7.96 13.93 10.58
N PHE A 43 6.77 14.40 10.25
CA PHE A 43 6.39 14.77 8.88
C PHE A 43 7.29 15.87 8.34
N THR A 44 7.46 16.95 9.11
CA THR A 44 8.31 18.08 8.69
C THR A 44 9.74 17.61 8.45
N TRP A 45 10.27 16.75 9.32
CA TRP A 45 11.60 16.15 9.15
C TRP A 45 11.67 15.23 7.92
N GLN A 46 10.69 14.33 7.72
CA GLN A 46 10.67 13.43 6.56
C GLN A 46 10.55 14.20 5.24
N VAL A 47 9.70 15.21 5.19
CA VAL A 47 9.59 16.11 4.04
C VAL A 47 10.92 16.83 3.80
N TRP A 48 11.61 17.28 4.84
CA TRP A 48 12.91 17.95 4.68
C TRP A 48 14.05 17.01 4.30
N VAL A 49 14.07 15.78 4.79
CA VAL A 49 15.17 14.82 4.57
C VAL A 49 15.01 14.05 3.27
N ASN A 50 13.78 13.72 2.86
CA ASN A 50 13.52 13.00 1.61
C ASN A 50 13.36 13.94 0.40
N ARG A 51 13.23 15.25 0.62
CA ARG A 51 13.35 16.27 -0.45
C ARG A 51 14.84 16.49 -0.74
N LYS A 52 15.53 15.44 -1.21
CA LYS A 52 16.84 15.53 -1.87
C LYS A 52 16.70 16.06 -3.30
N ASP A 53 15.80 16.99 -3.48
CA ASP A 53 15.42 17.49 -4.78
C ASP A 53 16.34 18.66 -5.12
N MET A 54 17.29 18.42 -6.05
CA MET A 54 18.18 19.48 -6.54
C MET A 54 17.42 20.52 -7.38
N ASP A 55 16.22 20.22 -7.88
CA ASP A 55 15.50 21.01 -8.89
C ASP A 55 14.12 21.56 -8.45
N GLY A 56 13.64 21.22 -7.24
CA GLY A 56 12.39 21.75 -6.67
C GLY A 56 11.09 21.13 -7.21
N ASN A 57 11.16 19.96 -7.86
CA ASN A 57 10.05 19.21 -8.43
C ASN A 57 9.21 18.34 -7.43
N ASN A 58 9.51 18.38 -6.13
CA ASN A 58 8.81 17.66 -5.04
C ASN A 58 8.78 16.12 -5.17
N ILE A 59 9.71 15.54 -5.92
CA ILE A 59 9.85 14.08 -6.03
C ILE A 59 10.75 13.60 -4.91
N PHE A 60 10.34 12.53 -4.24
CA PHE A 60 11.12 11.95 -3.15
C PHE A 60 12.21 11.04 -3.73
N GLU A 61 13.46 11.38 -3.44
CA GLU A 61 14.66 10.76 -4.01
C GLU A 61 15.49 10.09 -2.92
N GLY A 62 15.45 8.75 -2.91
CA GLY A 62 16.29 7.93 -2.05
C GLY A 62 15.81 7.86 -0.59
N GLY A 63 15.94 6.67 -0.01
CA GLY A 63 15.49 6.41 1.36
C GLY A 63 15.19 4.93 1.58
N PHE A 64 15.49 4.45 2.78
CA PHE A 64 15.27 3.06 3.18
C PHE A 64 13.78 2.83 3.50
N LEU A 65 13.01 2.37 2.52
CA LEU A 65 11.57 2.08 2.69
C LEU A 65 11.30 0.64 3.19
N GLY A 66 12.32 -0.08 3.65
CA GLY A 66 12.19 -1.45 4.20
C GLY A 66 11.81 -2.52 3.17
N LEU A 67 11.91 -2.21 1.87
CA LEU A 67 11.72 -3.14 0.75
C LEU A 67 13.08 -3.37 0.09
N ASP A 68 13.97 -4.05 0.81
CA ASP A 68 15.42 -3.90 0.61
C ASP A 68 15.90 -4.40 -0.76
N ASN A 69 15.45 -5.58 -1.18
CA ASN A 69 15.83 -6.19 -2.46
C ASN A 69 14.72 -6.17 -3.52
N ILE A 70 13.62 -5.43 -3.33
CA ILE A 70 12.52 -5.40 -4.30
C ILE A 70 12.93 -4.76 -5.64
N GLY A 71 13.85 -3.80 -5.57
CA GLY A 71 14.33 -3.03 -6.70
C GLY A 71 15.53 -3.67 -7.41
N LEU A 72 15.84 -3.12 -8.58
CA LEU A 72 17.01 -3.48 -9.39
C LEU A 72 18.32 -2.96 -8.77
N PHE A 73 18.25 -1.84 -8.03
CA PHE A 73 19.40 -1.15 -7.44
C PHE A 73 19.28 -1.05 -5.93
N ASN A 74 20.44 -1.01 -5.25
CA ASN A 74 20.51 -0.64 -3.85
C ASN A 74 20.13 0.84 -3.69
N ARG A 75 18.95 1.09 -3.10
CA ARG A 75 18.37 2.43 -2.89
C ARG A 75 19.12 3.29 -1.88
N SER A 76 20.07 2.71 -1.13
CA SER A 76 20.88 3.40 -0.13
C SER A 76 22.22 3.89 -0.70
N GLU A 77 22.58 3.44 -1.91
CA GLU A 77 23.84 3.78 -2.57
C GLU A 77 23.59 4.74 -3.74
N PRO A 78 24.55 5.64 -4.03
CA PRO A 78 24.47 6.49 -5.21
C PRO A 78 24.48 5.61 -6.47
N LEU A 79 23.57 5.89 -7.40
CA LEU A 79 23.54 5.17 -8.67
C LEU A 79 24.77 5.52 -9.51
N PRO A 80 25.23 4.58 -10.36
CA PRO A 80 26.32 4.86 -11.29
C PRO A 80 25.99 6.04 -12.23
N ASN A 81 27.01 6.81 -12.61
CA ASN A 81 26.95 7.92 -13.57
C ASN A 81 26.08 9.12 -13.13
N GLY A 82 25.84 9.30 -11.83
CA GLY A 82 25.06 10.43 -11.31
C GLY A 82 23.57 10.34 -11.63
N ALA A 83 23.08 9.14 -11.96
CA ALA A 83 21.67 8.91 -12.20
C ALA A 83 20.85 9.10 -10.92
N VAL A 84 19.62 9.56 -11.07
CA VAL A 84 18.67 9.80 -9.98
C VAL A 84 17.52 8.82 -10.09
N LEU A 85 17.26 8.10 -9.00
CA LEU A 85 16.12 7.19 -8.89
C LEU A 85 14.89 7.94 -8.40
N ARG A 86 13.85 7.99 -9.22
CA ARG A 86 12.53 8.50 -8.83
C ARG A 86 11.65 7.34 -8.41
N GLN A 87 11.21 7.38 -7.16
CA GLN A 87 10.56 6.27 -6.47
C GLN A 87 9.04 6.47 -6.39
N ALA A 88 8.28 5.55 -7.00
CA ALA A 88 6.82 5.57 -6.96
C ALA A 88 6.28 5.24 -5.57
N ASP A 89 6.93 4.32 -4.85
CA ASP A 89 6.57 3.96 -3.48
C ASP A 89 6.85 5.09 -2.48
N GLY A 90 8.02 5.70 -2.51
CA GLY A 90 8.39 6.78 -1.59
C GLY A 90 7.41 7.96 -1.66
N THR A 91 7.07 8.38 -2.88
CA THR A 91 6.08 9.43 -3.14
C THR A 91 4.69 9.01 -2.64
N SER A 92 4.29 7.77 -2.91
CA SER A 92 2.98 7.25 -2.50
C SER A 92 2.85 7.09 -0.97
N TRP A 93 3.90 6.69 -0.26
CA TRP A 93 3.90 6.63 1.20
C TRP A 93 3.74 7.99 1.85
N MET A 94 4.35 9.03 1.26
CA MET A 94 4.17 10.39 1.74
C MET A 94 2.76 10.90 1.50
N ALA A 95 2.15 10.59 0.35
CA ALA A 95 0.74 10.87 0.09
C ALA A 95 -0.17 10.15 1.11
N PHE A 96 0.11 8.88 1.42
CA PHE A 96 -0.62 8.10 2.41
C PHE A 96 -0.52 8.72 3.81
N TYR A 97 0.69 9.15 4.20
CA TYR A 97 0.92 9.85 5.46
C TYR A 97 0.14 11.17 5.52
N CYS A 98 0.19 11.97 4.46
CA CYS A 98 -0.57 13.23 4.35
C CYS A 98 -2.07 13.00 4.57
N LEU A 99 -2.66 12.00 3.89
CA LEU A 99 -4.08 11.68 4.05
C LEU A 99 -4.40 11.15 5.46
N CYS A 100 -3.51 10.39 6.08
CA CYS A 100 -3.70 9.96 7.47
C CYS A 100 -3.65 11.16 8.44
N MET A 101 -2.72 12.08 8.26
CA MET A 101 -2.63 13.29 9.08
C MET A 101 -3.82 14.23 8.85
N LEU A 102 -4.29 14.36 7.61
CA LEU A 102 -5.52 15.07 7.27
C LEU A 102 -6.71 14.49 8.02
N HIS A 103 -6.86 13.16 8.00
CA HIS A 103 -7.92 12.46 8.73
C HIS A 103 -7.83 12.73 10.23
N ILE A 104 -6.64 12.59 10.83
CA ILE A 104 -6.45 12.85 12.26
C ILE A 104 -6.78 14.30 12.61
N ALA A 105 -6.33 15.27 11.81
CA ALA A 105 -6.61 16.68 12.04
C ALA A 105 -8.11 16.98 12.02
N LEU A 106 -8.85 16.38 11.07
CA LEU A 106 -10.31 16.55 11.00
C LEU A 106 -11.03 15.85 12.17
N GLU A 107 -10.54 14.69 12.65
CA GLU A 107 -11.11 14.05 13.84
C GLU A 107 -10.92 14.91 15.10
N LEU A 108 -9.73 15.47 15.29
CA LEU A 108 -9.45 16.41 16.40
C LEU A 108 -10.23 17.73 16.26
N ALA A 109 -10.51 18.16 15.03
CA ALA A 109 -11.27 19.38 14.75
C ALA A 109 -12.73 19.31 15.24
N LYS A 110 -13.28 18.10 15.47
CA LYS A 110 -14.64 17.91 16.02
C LYS A 110 -14.79 18.53 17.41
N GLU A 111 -13.71 18.52 18.21
CA GLU A 111 -13.71 19.11 19.56
C GLU A 111 -12.95 20.43 19.63
N ASN A 112 -11.89 20.59 18.82
CA ASN A 112 -11.07 21.79 18.82
C ASN A 112 -10.89 22.35 17.40
N PRO A 113 -11.63 23.42 17.03
CA PRO A 113 -11.58 24.04 15.71
C PRO A 113 -10.18 24.48 15.23
N VAL A 114 -9.19 24.65 16.12
CA VAL A 114 -7.81 25.02 15.72
C VAL A 114 -7.21 23.98 14.75
N TYR A 115 -7.59 22.71 14.87
CA TYR A 115 -7.10 21.65 13.98
C TYR A 115 -7.66 21.75 12.56
N GLU A 116 -8.76 22.48 12.36
CA GLU A 116 -9.34 22.74 11.03
C GLU A 116 -8.39 23.53 10.12
N ASP A 117 -7.58 24.45 10.68
CA ASP A 117 -6.59 25.17 9.88
C ASP A 117 -5.44 24.27 9.43
N ILE A 118 -5.01 23.35 10.30
CA ILE A 118 -3.92 22.42 10.01
C ILE A 118 -4.35 21.37 8.96
N SER A 119 -5.62 20.99 8.92
CA SER A 119 -6.14 20.05 7.91
C SER A 119 -5.92 20.58 6.49
N SER A 120 -6.11 21.89 6.29
CA SER A 120 -5.90 22.56 4.98
C SER A 120 -4.46 22.42 4.48
N LYS A 121 -3.48 22.50 5.39
CA LYS A 121 -2.06 22.29 5.06
C LYS A 121 -1.79 20.87 4.52
N PHE A 122 -2.35 19.83 5.14
CA PHE A 122 -2.14 18.46 4.69
C PHE A 122 -2.83 18.17 3.35
N LEU A 123 -3.97 18.82 3.10
CA LEU A 123 -4.64 18.78 1.80
C LEU A 123 -3.77 19.39 0.69
N GLU A 124 -3.21 20.59 0.91
CA GLU A 124 -2.29 21.23 -0.04
C GLU A 124 -1.04 20.37 -0.31
N HIS A 125 -0.44 19.81 0.75
CA HIS A 125 0.69 18.90 0.59
C HIS A 125 0.33 17.64 -0.20
N PHE A 126 -0.84 17.04 0.04
CA PHE A 126 -1.29 15.89 -0.75
C PHE A 126 -1.36 16.22 -2.24
N PHE A 127 -1.90 17.40 -2.57
CA PHE A 127 -1.94 17.86 -3.95
C PHE A 127 -0.56 18.06 -4.57
N HIS A 128 0.37 18.69 -3.85
CA HIS A 128 1.76 18.82 -4.33
C HIS A 128 2.45 17.47 -4.57
N ILE A 129 2.20 16.48 -3.72
CA ILE A 129 2.76 15.13 -3.89
C ILE A 129 2.11 14.43 -5.08
N SER A 130 0.80 14.57 -5.25
CA SER A 130 0.09 14.04 -6.42
C SER A 130 0.63 14.63 -7.72
N ASP A 131 0.95 15.93 -7.74
CA ASP A 131 1.56 16.58 -8.90
C ASP A 131 2.95 16.03 -9.20
N ALA A 132 3.76 15.77 -8.16
CA ALA A 132 5.11 15.24 -8.31
C ALA A 132 5.15 13.84 -8.98
N MET A 133 4.05 13.07 -8.95
CA MET A 133 3.96 11.80 -9.68
C MET A 133 3.95 11.96 -11.21
N THR A 134 3.68 13.18 -11.71
CA THR A 134 3.72 13.55 -13.12
C THR A 134 4.72 14.69 -13.31
N TYR A 135 5.79 14.45 -14.05
CA TYR A 135 6.91 15.38 -14.20
C TYR A 135 7.23 15.66 -15.66
N LYS A 136 8.01 16.71 -15.93
CA LYS A 136 8.46 17.06 -17.29
C LYS A 136 9.87 16.54 -17.54
N SER A 137 10.10 15.94 -18.71
CA SER A 137 11.40 15.51 -19.22
C SER A 137 11.46 15.86 -20.71
N ASP A 138 12.47 16.61 -21.15
CA ASP A 138 12.67 17.03 -22.55
C ASP A 138 11.43 17.67 -23.24
N GLY A 139 10.60 18.39 -22.47
CA GLY A 139 9.39 19.04 -22.98
C GLY A 139 8.15 18.15 -23.04
N GLU A 140 8.27 16.86 -22.70
CA GLU A 140 7.15 15.93 -22.56
C GLU A 140 6.79 15.68 -21.09
N GLU A 141 5.49 15.52 -20.80
CA GLU A 141 5.01 15.10 -19.48
C GLU A 141 5.15 13.58 -19.32
N LEU A 142 6.11 13.16 -18.49
CA LEU A 142 6.31 11.78 -18.08
C LEU A 142 5.69 11.55 -16.69
N SER A 143 4.84 10.53 -16.57
CA SER A 143 4.34 10.05 -15.29
C SER A 143 5.05 8.77 -14.85
N LEU A 144 5.06 8.52 -13.54
CA LEU A 144 5.38 7.20 -12.98
C LEU A 144 4.34 6.14 -13.38
N TRP A 145 3.14 6.56 -13.80
CA TRP A 145 2.16 5.71 -14.46
C TRP A 145 2.57 5.44 -15.92
N ASP A 146 2.71 4.17 -16.28
CA ASP A 146 2.84 3.74 -17.67
C ASP A 146 1.43 3.54 -18.25
N SER A 147 1.06 4.29 -19.30
CA SER A 147 -0.28 4.20 -19.92
C SER A 147 -0.46 2.98 -20.82
N VAL A 148 0.64 2.39 -21.30
CA VAL A 148 0.63 1.20 -22.16
C VAL A 148 0.51 -0.04 -21.28
N ASP A 149 1.39 -0.15 -20.30
CA ASP A 149 1.36 -1.24 -19.33
C ASP A 149 0.50 -0.91 -18.12
N LYS A 150 -0.29 0.17 -18.12
CA LYS A 150 -1.33 0.49 -17.13
C LYS A 150 -0.94 0.17 -15.67
N PHE A 151 0.26 0.58 -15.26
CA PHE A 151 0.83 0.23 -13.95
C PHE A 151 1.87 1.28 -13.53
N PHE A 152 2.10 1.40 -12.23
CA PHE A 152 3.09 2.33 -11.69
C PHE A 152 4.48 1.69 -11.60
N TYR A 153 5.50 2.44 -12.02
CA TYR A 153 6.89 2.01 -12.03
C TYR A 153 7.83 3.08 -11.46
N ASP A 154 8.93 2.62 -10.86
CA ASP A 154 10.07 3.48 -10.57
C ASP A 154 10.71 3.94 -11.89
N SER A 155 11.37 5.10 -11.89
CA SER A 155 12.08 5.60 -13.07
C SER A 155 13.48 6.08 -12.72
N ILE A 156 14.41 5.91 -13.66
CA ILE A 156 15.77 6.42 -13.55
C ILE A 156 15.93 7.58 -14.53
N SER A 157 16.43 8.69 -14.01
CA SER A 157 16.81 9.87 -14.80
C SER A 157 18.32 9.99 -14.82
N TRP A 158 18.93 10.15 -15.99
CA TRP A 158 20.36 10.41 -16.13
C TRP A 158 20.65 11.89 -16.32
N PRO A 159 21.87 12.35 -15.98
CA PRO A 159 22.34 13.66 -16.39
C PRO A 159 22.29 13.77 -17.92
N GLY A 160 21.49 14.72 -18.43
CA GLY A 160 21.24 14.87 -19.88
C GLY A 160 19.79 14.66 -20.32
N GLY A 161 18.84 14.48 -19.39
CA GLY A 161 17.40 14.50 -19.67
C GLY A 161 16.79 13.14 -20.03
N HIS A 162 17.63 12.14 -20.35
CA HIS A 162 17.15 10.79 -20.62
C HIS A 162 16.55 10.17 -19.36
N THR A 163 15.34 9.64 -19.48
CA THR A 163 14.62 8.96 -18.41
C THR A 163 14.11 7.61 -18.88
N GLN A 164 14.29 6.57 -18.07
CA GLN A 164 13.81 5.21 -18.35
C GLN A 164 12.99 4.67 -17.18
N ARG A 165 11.81 4.10 -17.47
CA ARG A 165 11.00 3.38 -16.47
C ARG A 165 11.56 1.99 -16.22
N LEU A 166 11.63 1.60 -14.96
CA LEU A 166 11.99 0.25 -14.52
C LEU A 166 10.73 -0.59 -14.47
N LYS A 167 10.50 -1.41 -15.51
CA LYS A 167 9.29 -2.23 -15.65
C LYS A 167 9.28 -3.45 -14.73
N THR A 168 9.45 -3.22 -13.43
CA THR A 168 9.36 -4.22 -12.37
C THR A 168 7.96 -4.19 -11.78
N ARG A 169 7.12 -5.16 -12.16
CA ARG A 169 5.77 -5.34 -11.62
C ARG A 169 5.85 -5.86 -10.18
N SER A 170 5.98 -4.95 -9.23
CA SER A 170 6.15 -5.25 -7.80
C SER A 170 5.15 -4.50 -6.94
N LEU A 171 5.16 -4.78 -5.62
CA LEU A 171 4.39 -4.01 -4.63
C LEU A 171 4.64 -2.51 -4.70
N VAL A 172 5.80 -2.07 -5.19
CA VAL A 172 6.10 -0.64 -5.41
C VAL A 172 5.00 0.03 -6.23
N GLY A 173 4.52 -0.65 -7.28
CA GLY A 173 3.44 -0.14 -8.13
C GLY A 173 2.04 -0.26 -7.52
N LEU A 174 1.88 -0.97 -6.39
CA LEU A 174 0.61 -1.13 -5.68
C LEU A 174 0.46 -0.17 -4.50
N ILE A 175 1.56 0.36 -3.95
CA ILE A 175 1.53 1.33 -2.83
C ILE A 175 0.70 2.59 -3.11
N PRO A 176 0.61 3.13 -4.35
CA PRO A 176 -0.33 4.21 -4.66
C PRO A 176 -1.79 3.93 -4.24
N LEU A 177 -2.22 2.65 -4.23
CA LEU A 177 -3.57 2.26 -3.79
C LEU A 177 -3.86 2.61 -2.33
N PHE A 178 -2.85 2.64 -1.47
CA PHE A 178 -3.04 2.86 -0.02
C PHE A 178 -3.50 4.28 0.27
N SER A 179 -3.10 5.23 -0.58
CA SER A 179 -3.43 6.65 -0.48
C SER A 179 -4.85 6.92 -0.96
N ASN A 180 -5.82 6.62 -0.09
CA ASN A 180 -7.21 6.96 -0.32
C ASN A 180 -7.92 7.42 0.98
N LEU A 181 -8.77 8.44 0.84
CA LEU A 181 -9.60 9.02 1.90
C LEU A 181 -10.93 9.51 1.32
N SER A 182 -12.04 8.95 1.79
CA SER A 182 -13.38 9.46 1.49
C SER A 182 -13.77 10.55 2.49
N LEU A 183 -14.34 11.63 1.97
CA LEU A 183 -14.90 12.76 2.71
C LEU A 183 -16.40 12.83 2.42
N ASP A 184 -17.19 12.48 3.44
CA ASP A 184 -18.64 12.48 3.32
C ASP A 184 -19.21 13.90 3.45
N PRO A 185 -20.40 14.17 2.89
CA PRO A 185 -20.96 15.52 2.85
C PRO A 185 -21.26 16.05 4.26
N GLU A 186 -21.82 15.19 5.12
CA GLU A 186 -22.04 15.46 6.54
C GLU A 186 -20.73 15.87 7.24
N TYR A 187 -19.62 15.27 6.84
CA TYR A 187 -18.30 15.59 7.39
C TYR A 187 -17.81 16.98 6.95
N LEU A 188 -18.12 17.38 5.71
CA LEU A 188 -17.78 18.71 5.18
C LEU A 188 -18.68 19.81 5.77
N GLU A 189 -19.92 19.50 6.12
CA GLU A 189 -20.83 20.45 6.78
C GLU A 189 -20.37 20.84 8.18
N LEU A 190 -19.70 19.92 8.90
CA LEU A 190 -19.14 20.18 10.22
C LEU A 190 -17.96 21.17 10.20
N PHE A 191 -17.24 21.28 9.08
CA PHE A 191 -16.01 22.07 8.96
C PHE A 191 -16.11 23.13 7.86
N PRO A 192 -16.85 24.24 8.09
CA PRO A 192 -17.13 25.22 7.05
C PRO A 192 -15.88 25.97 6.57
N GLY A 193 -14.86 26.15 7.41
CA GLY A 193 -13.58 26.78 7.04
C GLY A 193 -12.77 25.89 6.11
N PHE A 194 -12.63 24.61 6.45
CA PHE A 194 -12.01 23.60 5.61
C PHE A 194 -12.76 23.45 4.28
N THR A 195 -14.09 23.32 4.32
CA THR A 195 -14.92 23.13 3.12
C THR A 195 -14.81 24.29 2.14
N ARG A 196 -14.72 25.53 2.62
CA ARG A 196 -14.45 26.69 1.74
C ARG A 196 -13.10 26.58 1.03
N ARG A 197 -12.03 26.23 1.76
CA ARG A 197 -10.69 26.06 1.19
C ARG A 197 -10.61 24.87 0.25
N PHE A 198 -11.23 23.76 0.63
CA PHE A 198 -11.34 22.54 -0.18
C PHE A 198 -12.00 22.81 -1.53
N ASN A 199 -13.17 23.45 -1.53
CA ASN A 199 -13.88 23.81 -2.77
C ASN A 199 -13.07 24.79 -3.62
N TRP A 200 -12.45 25.81 -3.01
CA TRP A 200 -11.59 26.74 -3.72
C TRP A 200 -10.40 26.04 -4.39
N LEU A 201 -9.72 25.13 -3.68
CA LEU A 201 -8.60 24.34 -4.21
C LEU A 201 -9.05 23.45 -5.37
N ILE A 202 -10.18 22.76 -5.25
CA ILE A 202 -10.73 21.93 -6.32
C ILE A 202 -11.02 22.78 -7.56
N ASP A 203 -11.69 23.92 -7.40
CA ASP A 203 -12.08 24.76 -8.53
C ASP A 203 -10.87 25.45 -9.19
N TYR A 204 -9.87 25.83 -8.40
CA TYR A 204 -8.59 26.31 -8.92
C TYR A 204 -7.90 25.23 -9.75
N ARG A 205 -7.86 23.99 -9.25
CA ARG A 205 -7.14 22.88 -9.90
C ARG A 205 -7.85 22.28 -11.10
N LYS A 206 -9.20 22.24 -11.12
CA LYS A 206 -9.97 21.86 -12.32
C LYS A 206 -9.59 22.67 -13.56
N ARG A 207 -9.05 23.88 -13.38
CA ARG A 207 -8.59 24.76 -14.45
C ARG A 207 -7.15 24.50 -14.89
N THR A 208 -6.35 23.78 -14.09
CA THR A 208 -4.90 23.66 -14.30
C THR A 208 -4.38 22.22 -14.42
N GLN A 209 -5.04 21.19 -13.85
CA GLN A 209 -4.59 19.77 -13.87
C GLN A 209 -5.73 18.79 -13.48
N SER A 210 -5.64 17.52 -13.90
CA SER A 210 -6.57 16.42 -13.54
C SER A 210 -5.94 15.45 -12.52
N GLN A 211 -6.65 14.63 -11.74
CA GLN A 211 -7.74 14.86 -10.76
C GLN A 211 -7.52 13.80 -9.65
N CYS A 212 -6.79 14.12 -8.57
CA CYS A 212 -6.68 13.23 -7.39
C CYS A 212 -7.85 13.42 -6.40
N VAL A 213 -8.91 14.09 -6.86
CA VAL A 213 -10.18 14.31 -6.17
C VAL A 213 -11.30 13.81 -7.07
N PHE A 214 -12.03 12.81 -6.61
CA PHE A 214 -13.16 12.22 -7.34
C PHE A 214 -14.44 12.51 -6.60
N LYS A 215 -15.48 12.95 -7.32
CA LYS A 215 -16.79 13.24 -6.73
C LYS A 215 -17.76 12.14 -7.12
N LYS A 216 -18.55 11.64 -6.17
CA LYS A 216 -19.64 10.71 -6.46
C LYS A 216 -20.82 11.49 -7.03
N GLU A 217 -21.26 11.15 -8.24
CA GLU A 217 -22.32 11.90 -8.95
C GLU A 217 -23.74 11.55 -8.47
N ASP A 218 -23.93 10.40 -7.82
CA ASP A 218 -25.25 9.84 -7.52
C ASP A 218 -25.92 10.27 -6.19
N THR A 219 -25.31 11.14 -5.37
CA THR A 219 -26.02 11.66 -4.18
C THR A 219 -26.71 12.99 -4.52
N LYS A 220 -28.04 13.02 -4.34
CA LYS A 220 -28.89 14.16 -4.73
C LYS A 220 -28.63 15.47 -4.00
N GLU A 221 -27.79 15.49 -2.97
CA GLU A 221 -27.26 16.71 -2.36
C GLU A 221 -25.78 16.44 -2.03
N ASN A 222 -24.90 17.32 -2.53
CA ASN A 222 -23.44 17.31 -2.31
C ASN A 222 -22.77 15.92 -2.32
N GLY A 223 -22.46 15.35 -3.48
CA GLY A 223 -21.58 14.17 -3.65
C GLY A 223 -20.45 14.02 -2.62
N ALA A 224 -20.29 12.82 -2.03
CA ALA A 224 -19.08 12.47 -1.30
C ALA A 224 -17.84 12.65 -2.20
N PHE A 225 -16.72 13.02 -1.59
CA PHE A 225 -15.45 13.18 -2.30
C PHE A 225 -14.46 12.08 -1.92
N LEU A 226 -13.64 11.64 -2.87
CA LEU A 226 -12.54 10.71 -2.66
C LEU A 226 -11.24 11.40 -3.02
N LEU A 227 -10.35 11.54 -2.05
CA LEU A 227 -8.95 11.90 -2.28
C LEU A 227 -8.16 10.63 -2.49
N ALA A 228 -7.67 10.41 -3.71
CA ALA A 228 -6.85 9.24 -4.01
C ALA A 228 -5.84 9.51 -5.13
N LEU A 229 -4.71 8.81 -5.10
CA LEU A 229 -3.73 8.84 -6.19
C LEU A 229 -4.16 8.03 -7.42
N VAL A 230 -5.11 7.11 -7.23
CA VAL A 230 -5.56 6.16 -8.24
C VAL A 230 -7.03 6.44 -8.53
N ASP A 231 -7.34 6.69 -9.79
CA ASP A 231 -8.72 6.86 -10.26
C ASP A 231 -9.43 5.52 -10.50
N GLN A 232 -10.72 5.58 -10.82
CA GLN A 232 -11.56 4.40 -11.06
C GLN A 232 -11.06 3.51 -12.21
N THR A 233 -10.49 4.10 -13.27
CA THR A 233 -9.96 3.39 -14.45
C THR A 233 -8.63 2.73 -14.11
N MET A 234 -7.72 3.48 -13.49
CA MET A 234 -6.43 2.98 -13.01
C MET A 234 -6.63 1.85 -11.99
N LEU A 235 -7.58 2.00 -11.05
CA LEU A 235 -7.92 0.97 -10.08
C LEU A 235 -8.34 -0.32 -10.79
N ARG A 236 -9.22 -0.21 -11.79
CA ARG A 236 -9.68 -1.37 -12.58
C ARG A 236 -8.52 -2.05 -13.31
N ASP A 237 -7.60 -1.28 -13.90
CA ASP A 237 -6.48 -1.84 -14.64
C ASP A 237 -5.39 -2.44 -13.73
N ILE A 238 -5.14 -1.85 -12.55
CA ILE A 238 -4.27 -2.43 -11.54
C ILE A 238 -4.87 -3.75 -11.03
N LEU A 239 -6.17 -3.77 -10.70
CA LEU A 239 -6.82 -4.96 -10.16
C LEU A 239 -6.82 -6.14 -11.13
N LYS A 240 -6.93 -5.91 -12.45
CA LYS A 240 -6.76 -6.98 -13.44
C LYS A 240 -5.43 -7.72 -13.31
N ARG A 241 -4.36 -7.04 -12.87
CA ARG A 241 -3.07 -7.71 -12.63
C ARG A 241 -2.96 -8.27 -11.23
N VAL A 242 -3.44 -7.52 -10.23
CA VAL A 242 -3.38 -7.94 -8.83
C VAL A 242 -4.14 -9.25 -8.61
N LEU A 243 -5.25 -9.42 -9.34
CA LEU A 243 -6.16 -10.56 -9.22
C LEU A 243 -5.90 -11.66 -10.26
N ASP A 244 -4.83 -11.56 -11.06
CA ASP A 244 -4.40 -12.62 -11.98
C ASP A 244 -3.47 -13.60 -11.27
N GLU A 245 -3.79 -14.89 -11.35
CA GLU A 245 -3.03 -15.96 -10.70
C GLU A 245 -1.64 -16.20 -11.33
N ASN A 246 -1.46 -15.80 -12.59
CA ASN A 246 -0.17 -15.81 -13.29
C ASN A 246 0.67 -14.55 -13.01
N GLU A 247 0.10 -13.56 -12.33
CA GLU A 247 0.80 -12.35 -11.89
C GLU A 247 0.91 -12.32 -10.37
N PHE A 248 0.05 -11.56 -9.69
CA PHE A 248 0.19 -11.28 -8.26
C PHE A 248 -0.65 -12.20 -7.36
N LEU A 249 -1.75 -12.77 -7.85
CA LEU A 249 -2.68 -13.53 -7.01
C LEU A 249 -2.14 -14.93 -6.73
N SER A 250 -1.75 -15.19 -5.49
CA SER A 250 -1.34 -16.50 -4.99
C SER A 250 -2.52 -17.20 -4.31
N PRO A 251 -2.50 -18.55 -4.19
CA PRO A 251 -3.39 -19.29 -3.30
C PRO A 251 -3.38 -18.81 -1.83
N PHE A 252 -2.32 -18.09 -1.43
CA PHE A 252 -2.03 -17.66 -0.06
C PHE A 252 -2.04 -16.14 0.15
N GLY A 253 -2.37 -15.33 -0.86
CA GLY A 253 -2.41 -13.87 -0.78
C GLY A 253 -1.90 -13.17 -2.04
N ILE A 254 -1.44 -11.94 -1.91
CA ILE A 254 -0.84 -11.13 -2.98
C ILE A 254 0.69 -11.19 -2.88
N ARG A 255 1.33 -11.58 -3.99
CA ARG A 255 2.79 -11.68 -4.16
C ARG A 255 3.48 -10.33 -4.05
N SER A 256 4.73 -10.34 -3.59
CA SER A 256 5.54 -9.12 -3.54
C SER A 256 6.08 -8.66 -4.91
N LEU A 257 6.24 -9.61 -5.83
CA LEU A 257 6.61 -9.41 -7.23
C LEU A 257 5.73 -10.29 -8.12
N SER A 258 5.31 -9.76 -9.27
CA SER A 258 4.50 -10.52 -10.23
C SER A 258 5.25 -11.75 -10.73
N LYS A 259 4.55 -12.89 -10.76
CA LYS A 259 5.05 -14.16 -11.29
C LYS A 259 5.39 -14.09 -12.79
N TYR A 260 4.91 -13.07 -13.50
CA TYR A 260 5.34 -12.71 -14.86
C TYR A 260 6.87 -12.64 -15.02
N HIS A 261 7.57 -12.14 -13.99
CA HIS A 261 9.03 -12.02 -14.01
C HIS A 261 9.79 -13.35 -13.91
N LYS A 262 9.09 -14.47 -13.77
CA LYS A 262 9.68 -15.80 -13.88
C LYS A 262 10.15 -16.11 -15.30
N GLU A 263 9.36 -15.69 -16.30
CA GLU A 263 9.68 -15.86 -17.73
C GLU A 263 10.27 -14.59 -18.35
N ASN A 264 9.99 -13.44 -17.75
CA ASN A 264 10.38 -12.12 -18.24
C ASN A 264 11.15 -11.33 -17.17
N PRO A 265 12.37 -11.76 -16.80
CA PRO A 265 13.17 -11.07 -15.80
C PRO A 265 13.55 -9.67 -16.30
N LEU A 266 13.59 -8.70 -15.40
CA LEU A 266 14.12 -7.38 -15.74
C LEU A 266 15.64 -7.45 -15.72
N ILE A 267 16.27 -7.18 -16.86
CA ILE A 267 17.73 -7.13 -17.02
C ILE A 267 18.13 -5.73 -17.49
N MET A 268 19.13 -5.15 -16.83
CA MET A 268 19.73 -3.88 -17.23
C MET A 268 21.25 -3.98 -17.14
N TRP A 269 21.92 -3.49 -18.18
CA TRP A 269 23.38 -3.40 -18.21
C TRP A 269 23.81 -1.97 -17.88
N MET A 270 24.59 -1.80 -16.81
CA MET A 270 25.17 -0.51 -16.44
C MET A 270 26.65 -0.68 -16.07
N ASN A 271 27.53 0.13 -16.67
CA ASN A 271 28.98 0.13 -16.43
C ASN A 271 29.65 -1.26 -16.51
N GLY A 272 29.18 -2.11 -17.44
CA GLY A 272 29.72 -3.47 -17.64
C GLY A 272 29.22 -4.50 -16.62
N GLN A 273 28.31 -4.12 -15.71
CA GLN A 273 27.65 -5.03 -14.76
C GLN A 273 26.21 -5.29 -15.20
N GLU A 274 25.79 -6.56 -15.11
CA GLU A 274 24.40 -6.97 -15.26
C GLU A 274 23.66 -6.78 -13.93
N PHE A 275 22.56 -6.03 -13.95
CA PHE A 275 21.60 -5.97 -12.87
C PHE A 275 20.35 -6.75 -13.29
N ARG A 276 19.88 -7.65 -12.42
CA ARG A 276 18.78 -8.56 -12.72
C ARG A 276 17.78 -8.69 -11.57
N VAL A 277 16.50 -8.72 -11.92
CA VAL A 277 15.38 -9.02 -11.01
C VAL A 277 14.58 -10.20 -11.56
N ASP A 278 14.69 -11.33 -10.87
CA ASP A 278 13.91 -12.55 -11.11
C ASP A 278 12.77 -12.69 -10.10
N TYR A 279 11.75 -13.48 -10.47
CA TYR A 279 10.73 -13.95 -9.53
C TYR A 279 11.24 -15.12 -8.70
N LEU A 280 11.30 -14.89 -7.38
CA LEU A 280 11.75 -15.85 -6.37
C LEU A 280 10.64 -15.96 -5.32
N PRO A 281 9.81 -17.02 -5.33
CA PRO A 281 8.64 -17.08 -4.44
C PRO A 281 8.98 -17.29 -2.96
N ALA A 282 10.23 -17.68 -2.65
CA ALA A 282 10.71 -18.05 -1.32
C ALA A 282 11.96 -17.21 -0.93
N GLU A 283 13.10 -17.84 -0.66
CA GLU A 283 14.32 -17.14 -0.24
C GLU A 283 15.00 -16.39 -1.40
N SER A 284 15.78 -15.35 -1.07
CA SER A 284 16.59 -14.63 -2.05
C SER A 284 17.77 -15.49 -2.51
N ASP A 285 18.17 -15.34 -3.77
CA ASP A 285 19.37 -15.93 -4.36
C ASP A 285 20.61 -15.02 -4.29
N SER A 286 20.47 -13.84 -3.67
CA SER A 286 21.51 -12.83 -3.58
C SER A 286 21.82 -12.45 -2.12
N GLY A 287 23.08 -12.09 -1.85
CA GLY A 287 23.51 -11.60 -0.52
C GLY A 287 23.21 -10.13 -0.25
N MET A 288 22.48 -9.44 -1.14
CA MET A 288 22.16 -8.02 -1.00
C MET A 288 21.34 -7.80 0.28
N PHE A 289 21.80 -6.93 1.18
CA PHE A 289 21.18 -6.63 2.49
C PHE A 289 21.11 -7.76 3.53
N GLY A 290 22.02 -8.76 3.46
CA GLY A 290 22.39 -9.54 4.65
C GLY A 290 21.63 -10.84 4.92
N GLY A 291 20.94 -11.44 3.94
CA GLY A 291 20.47 -12.83 4.06
C GLY A 291 19.15 -13.14 3.36
N ASN A 292 18.63 -14.35 3.64
CA ASN A 292 17.53 -15.05 2.95
C ASN A 292 16.21 -14.26 2.74
N SER A 293 16.02 -13.10 3.39
CA SER A 293 14.80 -12.29 3.29
C SER A 293 14.59 -11.75 1.87
N ASN A 294 13.35 -11.79 1.40
CA ASN A 294 13.07 -11.61 -0.02
C ASN A 294 11.75 -10.88 -0.29
N TRP A 295 11.83 -9.81 -1.06
CA TRP A 295 10.70 -9.03 -1.56
C TRP A 295 10.41 -9.29 -3.05
N ARG A 296 11.09 -10.26 -3.68
CA ARG A 296 10.95 -10.59 -5.11
C ARG A 296 9.99 -11.75 -5.38
N GLY A 297 8.89 -11.83 -4.64
CA GLY A 297 7.89 -12.88 -4.85
C GLY A 297 7.08 -13.28 -3.63
N PRO A 298 7.67 -13.46 -2.43
CA PRO A 298 6.97 -14.00 -1.27
C PRO A 298 5.76 -13.17 -0.81
N ILE A 299 4.90 -13.79 -0.01
CA ILE A 299 3.76 -13.14 0.62
C ILE A 299 4.21 -12.47 1.92
N TRP A 300 3.93 -11.17 2.00
CA TRP A 300 4.16 -10.37 3.18
C TRP A 300 2.82 -9.94 3.76
N LEU A 301 2.57 -10.30 5.01
CA LEU A 301 1.31 -9.98 5.67
C LEU A 301 1.01 -8.47 5.79
N PRO A 302 1.95 -7.59 6.15
CA PRO A 302 1.62 -6.17 6.33
C PRO A 302 1.15 -5.50 5.03
N THR A 303 1.75 -5.84 3.89
CA THR A 303 1.37 -5.25 2.60
C THR A 303 0.02 -5.80 2.13
N ASN A 304 -0.23 -7.10 2.31
CA ASN A 304 -1.53 -7.70 2.06
C ASN A 304 -2.64 -7.06 2.91
N TYR A 305 -2.38 -6.84 4.20
CA TYR A 305 -3.35 -6.19 5.10
C TYR A 305 -3.67 -4.74 4.66
N LEU A 306 -2.68 -4.01 4.18
CA LEU A 306 -2.88 -2.65 3.64
C LEU A 306 -3.63 -2.66 2.31
N ILE A 307 -3.40 -3.64 1.43
CA ILE A 307 -4.19 -3.84 0.20
C ILE A 307 -5.66 -4.07 0.56
N VAL A 308 -5.94 -5.03 1.44
CA VAL A 308 -7.30 -5.32 1.93
C VAL A 308 -7.96 -4.07 2.53
N THR A 309 -7.21 -3.31 3.33
CA THR A 309 -7.70 -2.06 3.92
C THR A 309 -8.02 -1.01 2.85
N ALA A 310 -7.17 -0.87 1.84
CA ALA A 310 -7.37 0.07 0.73
C ALA A 310 -8.60 -0.30 -0.10
N LEU A 311 -8.79 -1.59 -0.42
CA LEU A 311 -9.96 -2.09 -1.16
C LEU A 311 -11.26 -1.80 -0.43
N ARG A 312 -11.30 -2.02 0.89
CA ARG A 312 -12.48 -1.70 1.72
C ARG A 312 -12.84 -0.22 1.68
N ARG A 313 -11.84 0.67 1.70
CA ARG A 313 -12.06 2.12 1.62
C ARG A 313 -12.52 2.55 0.22
N PHE A 314 -11.95 1.98 -0.84
CA PHE A 314 -12.47 2.21 -2.19
C PHE A 314 -13.90 1.68 -2.34
N ASN A 315 -14.22 0.52 -1.72
CA ASN A 315 -15.57 -0.02 -1.70
C ASN A 315 -16.55 0.92 -0.99
N TYR A 316 -16.14 1.55 0.13
CA TYR A 316 -16.96 2.53 0.82
C TYR A 316 -17.41 3.67 -0.12
N PHE A 317 -16.50 4.14 -0.97
CA PHE A 317 -16.80 5.21 -1.93
C PHE A 317 -17.61 4.70 -3.14
N TYR A 318 -17.09 3.69 -3.84
CA TYR A 318 -17.66 3.22 -5.11
C TYR A 318 -18.88 2.31 -4.93
N GLY A 319 -19.07 1.72 -3.76
CA GLY A 319 -20.17 0.79 -3.48
C GLY A 319 -20.07 -0.52 -4.27
N GLU A 320 -21.20 -1.22 -4.33
CA GLU A 320 -21.31 -2.55 -4.95
C GLU A 320 -21.32 -2.53 -6.49
N ASP A 321 -21.49 -1.34 -7.08
CA ASP A 321 -21.56 -1.14 -8.53
C ASP A 321 -20.19 -1.28 -9.21
N PHE A 322 -19.11 -0.95 -8.48
CA PHE A 322 -17.77 -1.18 -8.98
C PHE A 322 -17.41 -2.66 -8.84
N LYS A 323 -17.53 -3.39 -9.95
CA LYS A 323 -17.16 -4.79 -10.04
C LYS A 323 -15.97 -5.00 -10.97
N VAL A 324 -15.08 -5.92 -10.59
CA VAL A 324 -13.97 -6.40 -11.42
C VAL A 324 -13.92 -7.93 -11.38
N GLU A 325 -13.23 -8.53 -12.34
CA GLU A 325 -13.12 -9.97 -12.44
C GLU A 325 -12.15 -10.53 -11.39
N CYS A 326 -12.58 -11.52 -10.60
CA CYS A 326 -11.76 -12.11 -9.53
C CYS A 326 -12.03 -13.61 -9.37
N PRO A 327 -11.04 -14.49 -9.65
CA PRO A 327 -9.74 -14.19 -10.28
C PRO A 327 -9.87 -13.63 -11.69
N THR A 328 -8.87 -12.90 -12.18
CA THR A 328 -8.86 -12.42 -13.57
C THR A 328 -8.85 -13.61 -14.54
N GLY A 329 -9.68 -13.55 -15.59
CA GLY A 329 -9.91 -14.65 -16.53
C GLY A 329 -10.95 -15.70 -16.08
N SER A 330 -11.59 -15.56 -14.91
CA SER A 330 -12.59 -16.51 -14.40
C SER A 330 -14.02 -16.27 -14.88
N GLY A 331 -14.33 -15.10 -15.42
CA GLY A 331 -15.67 -14.60 -15.71
C GLY A 331 -16.48 -14.14 -14.49
N ILE A 332 -15.96 -14.32 -13.26
CA ILE A 332 -16.68 -14.00 -12.03
C ILE A 332 -16.42 -12.55 -11.64
N MET A 333 -17.48 -11.73 -11.68
CA MET A 333 -17.42 -10.32 -11.30
C MET A 333 -17.72 -10.13 -9.81
N LYS A 334 -16.76 -9.57 -9.08
CA LYS A 334 -16.86 -9.28 -7.64
C LYS A 334 -16.68 -7.79 -7.36
N ASN A 335 -17.36 -7.28 -6.33
CA ASN A 335 -17.10 -5.93 -5.81
C ASN A 335 -15.81 -5.90 -4.95
N LEU A 336 -15.38 -4.72 -4.56
CA LEU A 336 -14.11 -4.53 -3.85
C LEU A 336 -14.09 -5.13 -2.44
N LEU A 337 -15.25 -5.19 -1.76
CA LEU A 337 -15.37 -5.83 -0.46
C LEU A 337 -15.23 -7.35 -0.57
N GLU A 338 -15.92 -7.97 -1.53
CA GLU A 338 -15.81 -9.42 -1.80
C GLU A 338 -14.38 -9.81 -2.17
N ILE A 339 -13.67 -8.96 -2.93
CA ILE A 339 -12.26 -9.20 -3.28
C ILE A 339 -11.36 -9.09 -2.05
N ALA A 340 -11.58 -8.08 -1.19
CA ALA A 340 -10.84 -7.94 0.06
C ALA A 340 -11.03 -9.19 0.94
N GLU A 341 -12.24 -9.73 0.99
CA GLU A 341 -12.57 -10.95 1.73
C GLU A 341 -11.93 -12.21 1.14
N ASP A 342 -11.93 -12.36 -0.18
CA ASP A 342 -11.22 -13.46 -0.85
C ASP A 342 -9.73 -13.47 -0.49
N ILE A 343 -9.09 -12.29 -0.48
CA ILE A 343 -7.68 -12.16 -0.10
C ILE A 343 -7.48 -12.54 1.36
N GLU A 344 -8.35 -12.08 2.27
CA GLU A 344 -8.31 -12.46 3.68
C GLU A 344 -8.43 -13.97 3.89
N VAL A 345 -9.40 -14.61 3.22
CA VAL A 345 -9.55 -16.07 3.25
C VAL A 345 -8.29 -16.76 2.74
N ARG A 346 -7.70 -16.30 1.64
CA ARG A 346 -6.42 -16.83 1.13
C ARG A 346 -5.29 -16.70 2.17
N LEU A 347 -5.21 -15.59 2.90
CA LEU A 347 -4.21 -15.41 3.96
C LEU A 347 -4.44 -16.37 5.14
N THR A 348 -5.69 -16.66 5.51
CA THR A 348 -5.97 -17.62 6.60
C THR A 348 -5.47 -19.03 6.30
N ARG A 349 -5.44 -19.42 5.02
CA ARG A 349 -4.95 -20.74 4.58
C ARG A 349 -3.51 -21.00 4.97
N LEU A 350 -2.70 -19.97 5.18
CA LEU A 350 -1.30 -20.12 5.64
C LEU A 350 -1.21 -20.92 6.94
N VAL A 351 -2.18 -20.77 7.84
CA VAL A 351 -2.17 -21.36 9.19
C VAL A 351 -3.34 -22.29 9.48
N GLN A 352 -4.27 -22.44 8.54
CA GLN A 352 -5.34 -23.44 8.61
C GLN A 352 -4.80 -24.84 8.30
N ARG A 353 -5.37 -25.84 8.96
CA ARG A 353 -5.10 -27.24 8.64
C ARG A 353 -5.87 -27.62 7.39
N ASN A 354 -5.21 -28.32 6.49
CA ASN A 354 -5.85 -28.98 5.36
C ASN A 354 -6.51 -30.31 5.79
N ALA A 355 -7.07 -31.06 4.83
CA ALA A 355 -7.73 -32.35 5.07
C ALA A 355 -6.78 -33.40 5.69
N GLU A 356 -5.47 -33.31 5.45
CA GLU A 356 -4.46 -34.17 6.04
C GLU A 356 -3.96 -33.69 7.42
N GLY A 357 -4.56 -32.61 7.97
CA GLY A 357 -4.18 -32.03 9.25
C GLY A 357 -2.92 -31.16 9.22
N LYS A 358 -2.38 -30.87 8.03
CA LYS A 358 -1.12 -30.13 7.83
C LYS A 358 -1.37 -28.66 7.59
N ARG A 359 -0.43 -27.81 8.00
CA ARG A 359 -0.45 -26.36 7.72
C ARG A 359 0.58 -26.00 6.65
N PRO A 360 0.22 -25.19 5.65
CA PRO A 360 1.18 -24.66 4.69
C PRO A 360 2.40 -24.01 5.35
N ALA A 361 2.19 -23.20 6.40
CA ALA A 361 3.27 -22.53 7.13
C ALA A 361 4.34 -23.48 7.69
N ASN A 362 3.99 -24.72 8.04
CA ASN A 362 4.92 -25.71 8.58
C ASN A 362 5.84 -26.32 7.51
N GLY A 363 5.58 -26.08 6.22
CA GLY A 363 6.46 -26.52 5.13
C GLY A 363 6.65 -28.03 5.02
N GLY A 364 5.68 -28.82 5.53
CA GLY A 364 5.73 -30.28 5.53
C GLY A 364 6.47 -30.92 6.71
N ASP A 365 6.79 -30.17 7.77
CA ASP A 365 7.34 -30.73 9.01
C ASP A 365 6.27 -31.55 9.78
N ASN A 366 6.36 -32.87 9.68
CA ASN A 366 5.45 -33.79 10.37
C ASN A 366 5.45 -33.62 11.89
N LYS A 367 6.56 -33.15 12.50
CA LYS A 367 6.58 -32.88 13.94
C LYS A 367 5.69 -31.70 14.27
N ALA A 368 5.81 -30.60 13.53
CA ALA A 368 4.96 -29.42 13.70
C ALA A 368 3.50 -29.67 13.31
N ASP A 369 3.24 -30.58 12.36
CA ASP A 369 1.88 -30.88 11.89
C ASP A 369 1.12 -31.92 12.73
N LEU A 370 1.79 -33.01 13.12
CA LEU A 370 1.12 -34.23 13.60
C LEU A 370 1.44 -34.59 15.05
N ASP A 371 2.57 -34.12 15.60
CA ASP A 371 2.96 -34.46 16.98
C ASP A 371 1.93 -33.87 17.97
N PRO A 372 1.35 -34.67 18.89
CA PRO A 372 0.36 -34.19 19.85
C PRO A 372 0.81 -32.99 20.70
N HIS A 373 2.12 -32.81 20.92
CA HIS A 373 2.67 -31.71 21.70
C HIS A 373 2.93 -30.45 20.88
N PHE A 374 3.07 -30.55 19.56
CA PHE A 374 3.45 -29.43 18.68
C PHE A 374 2.36 -29.03 17.69
N LYS A 375 1.43 -29.92 17.34
CA LYS A 375 0.41 -29.71 16.31
C LYS A 375 -0.43 -28.45 16.50
N ASP A 376 -0.61 -28.00 17.74
CA ASP A 376 -1.43 -26.84 18.10
C ASP A 376 -0.58 -25.57 18.33
N LEU A 377 0.75 -25.67 18.25
CA LEU A 377 1.67 -24.53 18.36
C LEU A 377 1.86 -23.87 16.99
N VAL A 378 1.00 -22.88 16.69
CA VAL A 378 1.09 -22.11 15.44
C VAL A 378 2.18 -21.05 15.55
N LEU A 379 3.18 -21.13 14.67
CA LEU A 379 4.27 -20.16 14.58
C LEU A 379 3.93 -19.01 13.62
N PHE A 380 4.50 -17.84 13.89
CA PHE A 380 4.35 -16.65 13.04
C PHE A 380 5.67 -16.36 12.34
N TYR A 381 5.69 -16.55 11.04
CA TYR A 381 6.87 -16.38 10.21
C TYR A 381 7.00 -14.94 9.69
N GLU A 382 8.19 -14.57 9.25
CA GLU A 382 8.49 -13.24 8.73
C GLU A 382 7.74 -12.96 7.43
N TYR A 383 7.76 -13.94 6.53
CA TYR A 383 7.09 -13.95 5.24
C TYR A 383 6.82 -15.40 4.83
N PHE A 384 6.08 -15.60 3.75
CA PHE A 384 5.64 -16.94 3.31
C PHE A 384 5.94 -17.16 1.84
N ASP A 385 6.30 -18.38 1.48
CA ASP A 385 6.44 -18.80 0.09
C ASP A 385 5.11 -18.60 -0.65
N ALA A 386 5.14 -17.86 -1.75
CA ALA A 386 3.94 -17.55 -2.53
C ALA A 386 3.31 -18.74 -3.27
N GLU A 387 4.04 -19.82 -3.50
CA GLU A 387 3.51 -20.99 -4.21
C GLU A 387 3.13 -22.12 -3.26
N THR A 388 3.83 -22.27 -2.13
CA THR A 388 3.61 -23.38 -1.17
C THR A 388 2.99 -22.95 0.16
N GLY A 389 3.05 -21.67 0.51
CA GLY A 389 2.60 -21.15 1.80
C GLY A 389 3.56 -21.43 2.96
N LYS A 390 4.74 -22.02 2.69
CA LYS A 390 5.77 -22.32 3.69
C LYS A 390 6.21 -21.04 4.42
N GLY A 391 6.25 -21.10 5.75
CA GLY A 391 6.77 -20.02 6.57
C GLY A 391 8.29 -19.91 6.47
N LEU A 392 8.80 -18.69 6.27
CA LEU A 392 10.21 -18.39 6.05
C LEU A 392 10.67 -17.20 6.91
N GLY A 393 11.99 -17.05 7.04
CA GLY A 393 12.59 -16.05 7.92
C GLY A 393 12.39 -16.37 9.41
N ALA A 394 12.33 -15.33 10.25
CA ALA A 394 12.15 -15.50 11.69
C ALA A 394 10.79 -16.14 12.04
N SER A 395 10.80 -17.23 12.82
CA SER A 395 9.61 -18.04 13.14
C SER A 395 8.78 -17.58 14.34
N HIS A 396 9.26 -16.56 15.08
CA HIS A 396 8.57 -15.95 16.21
C HIS A 396 8.27 -14.47 15.93
N GLN A 397 7.93 -14.15 14.68
CA GLN A 397 7.63 -12.81 14.22
C GLN A 397 6.21 -12.41 14.60
N THR A 398 5.91 -12.32 15.90
CA THR A 398 4.69 -11.65 16.43
C THR A 398 4.75 -10.12 16.29
N GLY A 399 5.54 -9.62 15.35
CA GLY A 399 5.51 -8.24 14.86
C GLY A 399 4.37 -8.08 13.86
N TRP A 400 4.70 -7.83 12.59
CA TRP A 400 3.68 -7.64 11.55
C TRP A 400 2.84 -8.88 11.25
N THR A 401 3.35 -10.09 11.48
CA THR A 401 2.59 -11.32 11.22
C THR A 401 1.49 -11.55 12.27
N GLY A 402 1.55 -10.83 13.40
CA GLY A 402 0.46 -10.78 14.38
C GLY A 402 -0.86 -10.23 13.80
N LEU A 403 -0.83 -9.48 12.69
CA LEU A 403 -2.04 -9.04 11.97
C LEU A 403 -2.90 -10.24 11.52
N LEU A 404 -2.33 -11.45 11.42
CA LEU A 404 -3.05 -12.65 10.99
C LEU A 404 -4.15 -13.02 12.00
N ALA A 405 -3.94 -12.74 13.28
CA ALA A 405 -4.97 -12.93 14.30
C ALA A 405 -6.22 -12.07 14.02
N MET A 406 -6.02 -10.82 13.59
CA MET A 406 -7.15 -9.96 13.19
C MET A 406 -7.82 -10.47 11.92
N VAL A 407 -7.06 -10.95 10.94
CA VAL A 407 -7.63 -11.53 9.71
C VAL A 407 -8.47 -12.77 10.05
N LEU A 408 -7.94 -13.68 10.88
CA LEU A 408 -8.66 -14.88 11.33
C LEU A 408 -9.96 -14.53 12.07
N GLN A 409 -9.91 -13.54 12.97
CA GLN A 409 -11.10 -13.07 13.68
C GLN A 409 -12.13 -12.51 12.69
N GLN A 410 -11.72 -11.62 11.78
CA GLN A 410 -12.63 -10.99 10.82
C GLN A 410 -13.27 -12.00 9.86
N VAL A 411 -12.50 -12.99 9.39
CA VAL A 411 -13.05 -14.08 8.58
C VAL A 411 -14.01 -14.91 9.43
N GLY A 412 -13.59 -15.37 10.62
CA GLY A 412 -14.41 -16.19 11.51
C GLY A 412 -15.75 -15.56 11.88
N ASP A 413 -15.76 -14.28 12.25
CA ASP A 413 -16.98 -13.53 12.58
C ASP A 413 -17.96 -13.51 11.40
N LYS A 414 -17.46 -13.34 10.17
CA LYS A 414 -18.29 -13.36 8.95
C LYS A 414 -18.84 -14.75 8.65
N CYS A 415 -18.07 -15.80 8.88
CA CYS A 415 -18.53 -17.17 8.69
C CYS A 415 -19.66 -17.51 9.67
N ALA A 416 -19.49 -17.11 10.93
CA ALA A 416 -20.51 -17.25 11.95
C ALA A 416 -21.81 -16.51 11.57
N LEU A 417 -21.70 -15.30 11.00
CA LEU A 417 -22.84 -14.50 10.55
C LEU A 417 -23.52 -15.05 9.28
N SER A 418 -22.74 -15.63 8.36
CA SER A 418 -23.26 -16.15 7.08
C SER A 418 -23.81 -17.58 7.17
N GLY A 419 -23.52 -18.30 8.26
CA GLY A 419 -23.91 -19.70 8.44
C GLY A 419 -23.25 -20.67 7.46
N LYS A 420 -22.20 -20.24 6.75
CA LYS A 420 -21.43 -21.05 5.80
C LYS A 420 -20.07 -21.40 6.40
N GLU A 421 -19.57 -22.60 6.09
CA GLU A 421 -18.16 -22.93 6.30
C GLU A 421 -17.32 -22.08 5.34
N CYS A 422 -16.46 -21.19 5.88
CA CYS A 422 -15.49 -20.49 5.06
C CYS A 422 -14.18 -21.28 5.02
N GLY A 423 -14.11 -22.24 4.09
CA GLY A 423 -12.87 -22.91 3.73
C GLY A 423 -12.43 -24.03 4.66
#